data_AF-A0A9D4Q1C1-F1
#
_entry.id   AF-A0A9D4Q1C1-F1
#
_cell.length_a   1.000
_cell.length_b   1.000
_cell.length_c   1.000
_cell.angle_alpha   90.00
_cell.angle_beta   90.00
_cell.angle_gamma   90.00
#
_symmetry.space_group_name_H-M   'P 1'
#
loop_
_entity.id
_entity.type
_entity.pdbx_description
1 polymer ?
#
loop_
_entity_poly.entity_id
_entity_poly.type
_entity_poly.pdbx_seq_one_letter_code
_entity_poly.pdbx_strand_id
1 'polypeptide(L)'
;MLRASPDTKEAFRCYFDAGMGPAEAIRHHEAMLAAQPDGPLLLANSSVNPIKRSVYWWHGEWKDYKYGPEGNPVAKLQEKAAMYAAAGTGVLKTSISNDCWAVVVVTPIMHRAQRLESAQDIIFVDSTSSCDTEGNTATVLLTGYQGWGSTNSCSRAQFADTNATVQHSNF
;
A
#
# COMPACT_ATOMS: atom_id res chain seq x y z
N MET A 1 17.25 -30.91 -2.37
CA MET A 1 17.35 -29.53 -1.83
C MET A 1 16.59 -29.51 -0.52
N LEU A 2 17.28 -29.32 0.62
CA LEU A 2 16.63 -29.20 1.93
C LEU A 2 15.77 -27.92 1.90
N ARG A 3 14.47 -28.08 2.11
CA ARG A 3 13.54 -26.95 2.25
C ARG A 3 13.85 -26.23 3.55
N ALA A 4 13.70 -24.91 3.54
CA ALA A 4 13.79 -24.13 4.76
C ALA A 4 12.79 -24.62 5.81
N SER A 5 13.18 -24.54 7.07
CA SER A 5 12.32 -24.92 8.19
C SER A 5 11.08 -24.01 8.27
N PRO A 6 9.95 -24.51 8.81
CA PRO A 6 8.78 -23.68 9.08
C PRO A 6 9.11 -22.47 9.96
N ASP A 7 9.95 -22.67 10.99
CA ASP A 7 10.36 -21.61 11.93
C ASP A 7 11.14 -20.50 11.23
N THR A 8 12.05 -20.87 10.33
CA THR A 8 12.76 -19.91 9.48
C THR A 8 11.79 -19.13 8.60
N LYS A 9 10.83 -19.80 7.95
CA LYS A 9 9.83 -19.10 7.13
C LYS A 9 9.00 -18.12 7.97
N GLU A 10 8.65 -18.49 9.19
CA GLU A 10 7.89 -17.62 10.11
C GLU A 10 8.73 -16.44 10.60
N ALA A 11 10.01 -16.63 10.91
CA ALA A 11 10.91 -15.52 11.24
C ALA A 11 10.97 -14.48 10.11
N PHE A 12 11.07 -14.93 8.86
CA PHE A 12 11.03 -14.02 7.70
C PHE A 12 9.68 -13.30 7.56
N ARG A 13 8.55 -13.94 7.88
CA ARG A 13 7.26 -13.24 7.92
C ARG A 13 7.23 -12.12 8.95
N CYS A 14 7.80 -12.34 10.14
CA CYS A 14 7.92 -11.30 11.15
C CYS A 14 8.79 -10.12 10.66
N TYR A 15 9.88 -10.38 9.93
CA TYR A 15 10.69 -9.31 9.34
C TYR A 15 9.89 -8.50 8.31
N PHE A 16 9.10 -9.15 7.47
CA PHE A 16 8.25 -8.47 6.50
C PHE A 16 7.16 -7.64 7.19
N ASP A 17 6.53 -8.17 8.23
CA ASP A 17 5.56 -7.42 9.04
C ASP A 17 6.18 -6.21 9.76
N ALA A 18 7.48 -6.26 10.07
CA ALA A 18 8.24 -5.12 10.56
C ALA A 18 8.63 -4.11 9.46
N GLY A 19 8.27 -4.37 8.20
CA GLY A 19 8.51 -3.48 7.07
C GLY A 19 9.81 -3.73 6.31
N MET A 20 10.55 -4.80 6.63
CA MET A 20 11.80 -5.11 5.94
C MET A 20 11.53 -5.68 4.54
N GLY A 21 12.22 -5.14 3.53
CA GLY A 21 12.24 -5.74 2.19
C GLY A 21 13.07 -7.05 2.16
N PRO A 22 12.98 -7.87 1.10
CA PRO A 22 13.67 -9.16 1.02
C PRO A 22 15.18 -9.07 1.29
N ALA A 23 15.85 -8.10 0.67
CA ALA A 23 17.29 -7.93 0.80
C ALA A 23 17.70 -7.50 2.22
N GLU A 24 16.89 -6.68 2.88
CA GLU A 24 17.12 -6.26 4.26
C GLU A 24 16.88 -7.40 5.23
N ALA A 25 15.77 -8.12 5.07
CA ALA A 25 15.44 -9.30 5.87
C ALA A 25 16.54 -10.38 5.77
N ILE A 26 17.08 -10.64 4.56
CA ILE A 26 18.20 -11.58 4.37
C ILE A 26 19.43 -11.12 5.15
N ARG A 27 19.85 -9.86 4.98
CA ARG A 27 21.03 -9.33 5.69
C ARG A 27 20.86 -9.36 7.20
N HIS A 28 19.67 -8.99 7.68
CA HIS A 28 19.34 -9.02 9.10
C HIS A 28 19.41 -10.44 9.65
N HIS A 29 18.82 -11.40 8.94
CA HIS A 29 18.84 -12.80 9.34
C HIS A 29 20.25 -13.39 9.33
N GLU A 30 21.04 -13.15 8.27
CA GLU A 30 22.44 -13.59 8.18
C GLU A 30 23.28 -13.00 9.32
N ALA A 31 23.07 -11.72 9.68
CA ALA A 31 23.75 -11.09 10.80
C ALA A 31 23.38 -11.75 12.15
N MET A 32 22.11 -12.11 12.35
CA MET A 32 21.67 -12.84 13.54
C MET A 32 22.30 -14.24 13.62
N LEU A 33 22.43 -14.95 12.50
CA LEU A 33 23.09 -16.26 12.46
C LEU A 33 24.60 -16.14 12.71
N ALA A 34 25.26 -15.16 12.09
CA ALA A 34 26.69 -14.93 12.23
C ALA A 34 27.11 -14.60 13.67
N ALA A 35 26.22 -14.00 14.47
CA ALA A 35 26.46 -13.69 15.87
C ALA A 35 26.38 -14.91 16.81
N GLN A 36 25.89 -16.07 16.33
CA GLN A 36 25.79 -17.28 17.14
C GLN A 36 27.12 -18.04 17.20
N PRO A 37 27.37 -18.85 18.26
CA PRO A 37 28.59 -19.66 18.36
C PRO A 37 28.84 -20.56 17.14
N ASP A 38 27.76 -21.12 16.57
CA ASP A 38 27.81 -22.01 15.39
C ASP A 38 27.58 -21.26 14.06
N GLY A 39 27.76 -19.94 14.03
CA GLY A 39 27.39 -19.07 12.91
C GLY A 39 27.82 -19.57 11.51
N PRO A 40 29.08 -19.98 11.29
CA PRO A 40 29.52 -20.52 10.00
C PRO A 40 28.73 -21.75 9.54
N LEU A 41 28.35 -22.64 10.46
CA LEU A 41 27.56 -23.85 10.15
C LEU A 41 26.11 -23.49 9.85
N LEU A 42 25.54 -22.55 10.61
CA LEU A 42 24.15 -22.10 10.42
C LEU A 42 23.98 -21.36 9.09
N LEU A 43 24.94 -20.53 8.71
CA LEU A 43 24.94 -19.82 7.42
C LEU A 43 25.02 -20.79 6.22
N ALA A 44 25.68 -21.95 6.39
CA ALA A 44 25.75 -22.98 5.35
C ALA A 44 24.52 -23.92 5.33
N ASN A 45 23.68 -23.88 6.38
CA ASN A 45 22.53 -24.77 6.51
C ASN A 45 21.31 -24.17 5.79
N SER A 46 20.93 -24.72 4.64
CA SER A 46 19.79 -24.21 3.86
C SER A 46 18.41 -24.35 4.54
N SER A 47 18.33 -25.15 5.62
CA SER A 47 17.12 -25.23 6.46
C SER A 47 16.93 -23.96 7.29
N VAL A 48 18.04 -23.36 7.74
CA VAL A 48 18.07 -22.19 8.64
C VAL A 48 18.36 -20.91 7.86
N ASN A 49 19.33 -20.94 6.94
CA ASN A 49 19.67 -19.84 6.04
C ASN A 49 19.17 -20.15 4.61
N PRO A 50 17.95 -19.75 4.25
CA PRO A 50 17.34 -20.09 2.97
C PRO A 50 18.04 -19.37 1.81
N ILE A 51 17.98 -19.96 0.62
CA ILE A 51 18.46 -19.27 -0.58
C ILE A 51 17.62 -18.03 -0.88
N LYS A 52 18.26 -16.98 -1.42
CA LYS A 52 17.62 -15.68 -1.73
C LYS A 52 16.31 -15.85 -2.50
N ARG A 53 16.28 -16.72 -3.52
CA ARG A 53 15.09 -16.98 -4.33
C ARG A 53 13.86 -17.39 -3.50
N SER A 54 14.05 -18.21 -2.47
CA SER A 54 12.96 -18.63 -1.58
C SER A 54 12.41 -17.45 -0.77
N VAL A 55 13.29 -16.59 -0.27
CA VAL A 55 12.88 -15.40 0.49
C VAL A 55 12.11 -14.41 -0.38
N TYR A 56 12.57 -14.15 -1.61
CA TYR A 56 11.84 -13.30 -2.56
C TYR A 56 10.46 -13.87 -2.89
N TRP A 57 10.37 -15.19 -3.07
CA TRP A 57 9.09 -15.85 -3.30
C TRP A 57 8.15 -15.72 -2.09
N TRP A 58 8.63 -15.95 -0.86
CA TRP A 58 7.83 -15.75 0.36
C TRP A 58 7.40 -14.30 0.55
N HIS A 59 8.25 -13.34 0.21
CA HIS A 59 7.87 -11.94 0.25
C HIS A 59 6.77 -11.64 -0.78
N GLY A 60 6.80 -12.24 -1.96
CA GLY A 60 5.70 -12.19 -2.93
C GLY A 60 4.39 -12.73 -2.34
N GLU A 61 4.43 -13.95 -1.79
CA GLU A 61 3.26 -14.55 -1.11
C GLU A 61 2.73 -13.65 0.03
N TRP A 62 3.63 -13.10 0.84
CA TRP A 62 3.29 -12.20 1.93
C TRP A 62 2.70 -10.89 1.40
N LYS A 63 3.26 -10.30 0.34
CA LYS A 63 2.78 -9.06 -0.28
C LYS A 63 1.37 -9.26 -0.83
N ASP A 64 1.13 -10.34 -1.54
CA ASP A 64 -0.20 -10.67 -2.08
C ASP A 64 -1.21 -10.90 -0.95
N TYR A 65 -0.81 -11.63 0.09
CA TYR A 65 -1.64 -11.82 1.28
C TYR A 65 -1.94 -10.52 2.01
N LYS A 66 -0.96 -9.61 2.14
CA LYS A 66 -1.09 -8.38 2.92
C LYS A 66 -1.79 -7.27 2.14
N TYR A 67 -1.45 -7.06 0.87
CA TYR A 67 -1.86 -5.92 0.05
C TYR A 67 -2.75 -6.29 -1.14
N GLY A 68 -2.92 -7.59 -1.41
CA GLY A 68 -3.62 -8.07 -2.60
C GLY A 68 -2.66 -8.24 -3.78
N PRO A 69 -3.11 -8.95 -4.82
CA PRO A 69 -2.33 -9.12 -6.04
C PRO A 69 -2.08 -7.78 -6.74
N GLU A 70 -0.98 -7.68 -7.48
CA GLU A 70 -0.69 -6.55 -8.37
C GLU A 70 -1.85 -6.36 -9.37
N GLY A 71 -2.12 -5.09 -9.75
CA GLY A 71 -3.19 -4.73 -10.70
C GLY A 71 -4.61 -4.65 -10.13
N ASN A 72 -4.94 -5.30 -9.00
CA ASN A 72 -6.28 -5.22 -8.40
C ASN A 72 -6.27 -4.97 -6.87
N PRO A 73 -5.90 -3.75 -6.44
CA PRO A 73 -5.86 -3.40 -5.02
C PRO A 73 -7.26 -3.25 -4.39
N VAL A 74 -8.29 -3.16 -5.22
CA VAL A 74 -9.65 -2.80 -4.83
C VAL A 74 -10.26 -3.83 -3.87
N ALA A 75 -10.12 -5.12 -4.17
CA ALA A 75 -10.68 -6.19 -3.34
C ALA A 75 -10.05 -6.18 -1.93
N LYS A 76 -8.74 -6.00 -1.85
CA LYS A 76 -8.03 -5.96 -0.56
C LYS A 76 -8.34 -4.71 0.24
N LEU A 77 -8.52 -3.58 -0.43
CA LEU A 77 -8.96 -2.34 0.21
C LEU A 77 -10.36 -2.47 0.80
N GLN A 78 -11.28 -3.17 0.11
CA GLN A 78 -12.62 -3.45 0.63
C GLN A 78 -12.57 -4.35 1.87
N GLU A 79 -11.75 -5.41 1.85
CA GLU A 79 -11.51 -6.28 3.01
C GLU A 79 -11.06 -5.48 4.23
N LYS A 80 -10.19 -4.47 4.04
CA LYS A 80 -9.62 -3.66 5.12
C LYS A 80 -10.40 -2.39 5.47
N ALA A 81 -11.46 -2.05 4.74
CA ALA A 81 -12.18 -0.79 4.91
C ALA A 81 -12.70 -0.60 6.35
N ALA A 82 -13.25 -1.66 6.96
CA ALA A 82 -13.74 -1.61 8.34
C ALA A 82 -12.63 -1.33 9.36
N MET A 83 -11.44 -1.91 9.15
CA MET A 83 -10.27 -1.67 10.00
C MET A 83 -9.81 -0.21 9.92
N TYR A 84 -9.76 0.36 8.71
CA TYR A 84 -9.39 1.76 8.53
C TYR A 84 -10.43 2.72 9.14
N ALA A 85 -11.72 2.41 8.97
CA ALA A 85 -12.80 3.18 9.58
C ALA A 85 -12.72 3.17 11.12
N ALA A 86 -12.41 2.02 11.73
CA ALA A 86 -12.20 1.92 13.18
C ALA A 86 -11.01 2.75 13.67
N ALA A 87 -9.98 2.94 12.83
CA ALA A 87 -8.86 3.85 13.08
C ALA A 87 -9.17 5.33 12.78
N GLY A 88 -10.42 5.67 12.46
CA GLY A 88 -10.85 7.03 12.12
C GLY A 88 -10.44 7.48 10.72
N THR A 89 -9.99 6.57 9.86
CA THR A 89 -9.62 6.86 8.47
C THR A 89 -10.78 6.51 7.55
N GLY A 90 -11.35 7.52 6.90
CA GLY A 90 -12.35 7.34 5.85
C GLY A 90 -11.68 6.83 4.58
N VAL A 91 -12.17 5.71 4.05
CA VAL A 91 -11.75 5.19 2.74
C VAL A 91 -12.97 5.12 1.85
N LEU A 92 -13.04 6.00 0.86
CA LEU A 92 -14.12 6.02 -0.14
C LEU A 92 -13.58 5.46 -1.45
N LYS A 93 -14.29 4.49 -2.00
CA LYS A 93 -13.99 3.90 -3.30
C LYS A 93 -14.92 4.50 -4.35
N THR A 94 -14.38 4.81 -5.52
CA THR A 94 -15.18 4.92 -6.74
C THR A 94 -14.55 4.05 -7.84
N SER A 95 -15.36 3.19 -8.47
CA SER A 95 -14.96 2.56 -9.73
C SER A 95 -15.36 3.54 -10.82
N ILE A 96 -14.38 4.09 -11.54
CA ILE A 96 -14.65 5.06 -12.61
C ILE A 96 -15.07 4.30 -13.88
N SER A 97 -14.46 3.13 -14.12
CA SER A 97 -14.83 2.22 -15.21
C SER A 97 -14.46 0.76 -14.84
N ASN A 98 -14.57 -0.17 -15.79
CA ASN A 98 -14.19 -1.57 -15.59
C ASN A 98 -12.68 -1.75 -15.33
N ASP A 99 -11.84 -0.83 -15.81
CA ASP A 99 -10.37 -0.92 -15.73
C ASP A 99 -9.74 0.21 -14.90
N CYS A 100 -10.51 1.25 -14.53
CA CYS A 100 -10.04 2.36 -13.70
C CYS A 100 -10.71 2.38 -12.33
N TRP A 101 -9.90 2.46 -11.29
CA TRP A 101 -10.32 2.63 -9.91
C TRP A 101 -9.75 3.91 -9.33
N ALA A 102 -10.50 4.54 -8.42
CA ALA A 102 -10.01 5.63 -7.60
C ALA A 102 -10.37 5.39 -6.13
N VAL A 103 -9.43 5.74 -5.26
CA VAL A 103 -9.55 5.58 -3.81
C VAL A 103 -9.27 6.94 -3.19
N VAL A 104 -10.23 7.43 -2.40
CA VAL A 104 -10.08 8.63 -1.60
C VAL A 104 -9.83 8.20 -0.16
N VAL A 105 -8.69 8.62 0.38
CA VAL A 105 -8.31 8.35 1.77
C VAL A 105 -8.37 9.68 2.54
N VAL A 106 -9.15 9.70 3.62
CA VAL A 106 -9.28 10.85 4.51
C VAL A 106 -8.85 10.43 5.91
N THR A 107 -7.73 10.97 6.36
CA THR A 107 -7.19 10.66 7.69
C THR A 107 -7.75 11.62 8.77
N PRO A 108 -7.67 11.24 10.06
CA PRO A 108 -8.09 12.14 11.15
C PRO A 108 -7.41 13.50 11.14
N ILE A 109 -6.13 13.57 10.72
CA ILE A 109 -5.38 14.82 10.66
C ILE A 109 -5.89 15.73 9.53
N MET A 110 -6.26 15.16 8.37
CA MET A 110 -6.88 15.92 7.28
C MET A 110 -8.22 16.50 7.71
N HIS A 111 -9.06 15.69 8.37
CA HIS A 111 -10.33 16.14 8.96
C HIS A 111 -10.15 17.24 10.02
N ARG A 112 -9.07 17.19 10.81
CA ARG A 112 -8.78 18.22 11.80
C ARG A 112 -8.30 19.50 11.15
N ALA A 113 -7.40 19.42 10.17
CA ALA A 113 -6.86 20.59 9.47
C ALA A 113 -7.95 21.39 8.76
N GLN A 114 -8.91 20.71 8.12
CA GLN A 114 -10.03 21.36 7.43
C GLN A 114 -11.05 22.03 8.36
N ARG A 115 -11.02 21.75 9.67
CA ARG A 115 -11.86 22.44 10.66
C ARG A 115 -11.25 23.76 11.14
N LEU A 116 -10.04 24.11 10.71
CA LEU A 116 -9.43 25.39 11.03
C LEU A 116 -10.02 26.46 10.11
N GLU A 117 -10.49 27.56 10.69
CA GLU A 117 -11.08 28.70 9.96
C GLU A 117 -10.12 29.26 8.89
N SER A 118 -8.82 29.25 9.18
CA SER A 118 -7.78 29.69 8.23
C SER A 118 -7.53 28.74 7.06
N ALA A 119 -8.02 27.50 7.12
CA ALA A 119 -7.74 26.45 6.15
C ALA A 119 -9.00 25.85 5.50
N GLN A 120 -10.19 26.21 5.99
CA GLN A 120 -11.47 25.67 5.47
C GLN A 120 -11.73 26.04 4.01
N ASP A 121 -11.18 27.17 3.56
CA ASP A 121 -11.33 27.68 2.19
C ASP A 121 -10.11 27.34 1.30
N ILE A 122 -9.12 26.62 1.84
CA ILE A 122 -7.88 26.31 1.12
C ILE A 122 -7.87 24.83 0.73
N ILE A 123 -7.86 24.59 -0.59
CA ILE A 123 -7.67 23.26 -1.16
C ILE A 123 -6.21 23.14 -1.58
N PHE A 124 -5.42 22.40 -0.81
CA PHE A 124 -4.07 22.01 -1.23
C PHE A 124 -4.19 20.85 -2.20
N VAL A 125 -3.78 21.04 -3.45
CA VAL A 125 -3.67 19.96 -4.43
C VAL A 125 -2.19 19.68 -4.64
N ASP A 126 -1.75 18.51 -4.18
CA ASP A 126 -0.44 17.96 -4.54
C ASP A 126 -0.68 16.66 -5.31
N SER A 127 0.02 16.47 -6.41
CA SER A 127 -0.13 15.28 -7.24
C SER A 127 1.21 14.64 -7.54
N THR A 128 1.23 13.32 -7.42
CA THR A 128 2.36 12.49 -7.83
C THR A 128 1.84 11.38 -8.71
N SER A 129 2.47 11.19 -9.87
CA SER A 129 2.15 10.10 -10.79
C SER A 129 3.29 9.11 -10.84
N SER A 130 2.97 7.84 -10.90
CA SER A 130 3.92 6.74 -11.06
C SER A 130 3.36 5.70 -12.02
N CYS A 131 4.23 4.88 -12.59
CA CYS A 131 3.82 3.72 -13.36
C CYS A 131 4.09 2.44 -12.57
N ASP A 132 3.17 1.49 -12.61
CA ASP A 132 3.41 0.16 -12.07
C ASP A 132 4.24 -0.71 -13.05
N THR A 133 4.50 -1.94 -12.65
CA THR A 133 5.23 -2.95 -13.42
C THR A 133 4.51 -3.37 -14.71
N GLU A 134 3.20 -3.13 -14.82
CA GLU A 134 2.38 -3.42 -16.00
C GLU A 134 2.20 -2.20 -16.91
N GLY A 135 2.76 -1.05 -16.52
CA GLY A 135 2.66 0.21 -17.27
C GLY A 135 1.37 0.99 -16.99
N ASN A 136 0.58 0.61 -15.98
CA ASN A 136 -0.58 1.38 -15.56
C ASN A 136 -0.11 2.64 -14.82
N THR A 137 -0.74 3.77 -15.10
CA THR A 137 -0.44 5.03 -14.41
C THR A 137 -1.27 5.15 -13.14
N ALA A 138 -0.59 5.20 -12.00
CA ALA A 138 -1.19 5.54 -10.72
C ALA A 138 -0.92 7.02 -10.43
N THR A 139 -1.98 7.82 -10.30
CA THR A 139 -1.89 9.22 -9.86
C THR A 139 -2.45 9.34 -8.45
N VAL A 140 -1.61 9.75 -7.51
CA VAL A 140 -2.02 10.11 -6.15
C VAL A 140 -2.30 11.60 -6.15
N LEU A 141 -3.54 11.97 -5.82
CA LEU A 141 -3.95 13.35 -5.66
C LEU A 141 -4.29 13.59 -4.18
N LEU A 142 -3.46 14.38 -3.52
CA LEU A 142 -3.71 14.91 -2.19
C LEU A 142 -4.55 16.16 -2.36
N THR A 143 -5.79 16.15 -1.87
CA THR A 143 -6.68 17.30 -1.94
C THR A 143 -7.34 17.61 -0.60
N GLY A 144 -7.61 18.89 -0.35
CA GLY A 144 -8.53 19.32 0.70
C GLY A 144 -9.94 18.78 0.42
N TYR A 145 -10.59 18.24 1.44
CA TYR A 145 -11.91 17.64 1.39
C TYR A 145 -12.88 18.49 2.22
N GLN A 146 -14.03 18.87 1.66
CA GLN A 146 -15.09 19.54 2.41
C GLN A 146 -16.35 18.67 2.40
N GLY A 147 -16.48 17.83 3.43
CA GLY A 147 -17.75 17.34 3.96
C GLY A 147 -18.37 16.07 3.34
N TRP A 148 -18.60 15.07 4.21
CA TRP A 148 -19.84 14.28 4.21
C TRP A 148 -20.61 14.67 5.48
N GLY A 149 -21.73 15.37 5.33
CA GLY A 149 -22.61 15.73 6.46
C GLY A 149 -22.69 17.22 6.79
N SER A 150 -23.29 18.01 5.90
CA SER A 150 -24.04 19.22 6.26
C SER A 150 -25.11 19.40 5.20
N THR A 151 -26.37 19.22 5.58
CA THR A 151 -27.54 19.58 4.78
C THR A 151 -27.65 21.09 4.69
N ASN A 152 -26.77 21.72 3.91
CA ASN A 152 -26.99 23.07 3.41
C ASN A 152 -26.98 23.00 1.90
N SER A 153 -28.10 23.38 1.32
CA SER A 153 -28.47 23.33 -0.09
C SER A 153 -27.64 24.28 -0.93
N CYS A 154 -26.35 23.99 -1.14
CA CYS A 154 -25.56 24.51 -2.26
C CYS A 154 -24.24 23.73 -2.34
N SER A 155 -23.77 23.46 -3.55
CA SER A 155 -22.56 22.67 -3.88
C SER A 155 -22.63 21.17 -3.57
N ARG A 156 -23.54 20.48 -4.28
CA ARG A 156 -23.34 19.08 -4.63
C ARG A 156 -22.07 19.00 -5.49
N ALA A 157 -20.91 18.71 -4.90
CA ALA A 157 -19.79 18.20 -5.67
C ALA A 157 -20.14 16.77 -6.09
N GLN A 158 -21.02 16.67 -7.09
CA GLN A 158 -21.01 15.51 -7.97
C GLN A 158 -19.58 15.44 -8.52
N PHE A 159 -18.87 14.35 -8.24
CA PHE A 159 -17.96 13.83 -9.25
C PHE A 159 -18.86 13.49 -10.45
N ALA A 160 -19.18 14.52 -11.23
CA ALA A 160 -19.79 14.38 -12.53
C ALA A 160 -18.73 13.74 -13.42
N ASP A 161 -19.14 12.74 -14.18
CA ASP A 161 -18.42 12.16 -15.29
C ASP A 161 -17.84 13.28 -16.16
N THR A 162 -16.59 13.66 -15.88
CA THR A 162 -15.78 14.36 -16.86
C THR A 162 -15.13 13.26 -17.66
N ASN A 163 -15.82 12.85 -18.72
CA ASN A 163 -15.19 12.32 -19.93
C ASN A 163 -14.15 13.35 -20.41
N ALA A 164 -13.00 13.41 -19.73
CA ALA A 164 -11.81 14.05 -20.25
C ALA A 164 -11.19 13.03 -21.21
N THR A 165 -11.72 13.00 -22.44
CA THR A 165 -11.06 12.37 -23.57
C THR A 165 -9.69 13.05 -23.68
N VAL A 166 -8.62 12.35 -23.28
CA VAL A 166 -7.25 12.77 -23.59
C VAL A 166 -7.10 12.63 -25.10
N GLN A 167 -7.37 13.71 -25.83
CA GLN A 167 -6.94 13.81 -27.21
C GLN A 167 -5.42 13.88 -27.21
N HIS A 168 -4.78 12.77 -27.60
CA HIS A 168 -3.41 12.79 -28.05
C HIS A 168 -3.32 13.72 -29.27
N SER A 169 -2.80 14.92 -29.06
CA SER A 169 -2.30 15.75 -30.15
C SER A 169 -0.92 15.21 -30.50
N ASN A 170 -0.82 14.59 -31.67
CA ASN A 170 0.45 14.25 -32.29
C ASN A 170 1.18 15.55 -32.62
N PHE A 171 2.38 15.72 -32.06
CA PHE A 171 3.47 16.45 -32.67
C PHE A 171 4.73 15.60 -32.57
#